data_AF-A0A9E1NCM0-F1
#
_entry.id   AF-A0A9E1NCM0-F1
#
_cell.length_a   1.000
_cell.length_b   1.000
_cell.length_c   1.000
_cell.angle_alpha   90.00
_cell.angle_beta   90.00
_cell.angle_gamma   90.00
#
_symmetry.space_group_name_H-M   'P 1'
#
loop_
_entity.id
_entity.type
_entity.pdbx_description
1 polymer ?
#
loop_
_entity_poly.entity_id
_entity_poly.type
_entity_poly.pdbx_seq_one_letter_code
_entity_poly.pdbx_strand_id
1 'polypeptide(L)' 'MILDYEPGDKVTNPNNKDWGIGQVQSIINSKVTVNFENVGKKVINADAIKLEKIK' A
#
# COMPACT_ATOMS: atom_id res chain seq x y z
N MET A 1 -4.55 15.25 2.85
CA MET A 1 -4.41 13.91 3.46
C MET A 1 -2.94 13.70 3.75
N ILE A 2 -2.58 13.31 4.96
CA ILE A 2 -1.21 12.92 5.29
C ILE A 2 -1.24 11.39 5.32
N LEU A 3 -0.43 10.75 4.47
CA LEU A 3 -0.23 9.30 4.48
C LEU A 3 0.98 8.99 5.34
N ASP A 4 0.89 7.95 6.16
CA ASP A 4 1.97 7.54 7.09
C ASP A 4 3.11 6.76 6.39
N TYR A 5 3.09 6.70 5.06
CA TYR A 5 4.05 5.99 4.24
C TYR A 5 4.38 6.74 2.94
N GLU A 6 5.58 6.50 2.44
CA GLU A 6 6.16 7.09 1.23
C GLU A 6 6.67 6.01 0.27
N PRO A 7 6.99 6.35 -0.99
CA PRO A 7 7.60 5.41 -1.92
C PRO A 7 8.84 4.73 -1.34
N GLY A 8 8.89 3.40 -1.41
CA GLY A 8 9.94 2.57 -0.82
C GLY A 8 9.50 1.84 0.45
N ASP A 9 8.52 2.37 1.17
CA ASP A 9 8.01 1.76 2.40
C ASP A 9 7.37 0.40 2.16
N LYS A 10 7.55 -0.49 3.14
CA LYS A 10 6.82 -1.76 3.20
C LYS A 10 5.49 -1.54 3.92
N VAL A 11 4.43 -2.07 3.36
CA VAL A 11 3.07 -1.94 3.85
C VAL A 11 2.35 -3.29 3.80
N THR A 12 1.33 -3.45 4.63
CA THR A 12 0.36 -4.54 4.53
C THR A 12 -1.05 -3.99 4.42
N ASN A 13 -1.96 -4.77 3.85
CA ASN A 13 -3.39 -4.48 3.86
C ASN A 13 -4.06 -5.36 4.92
N PRO A 14 -4.48 -4.83 6.09
CA PRO A 14 -5.07 -5.63 7.16
C PRO A 14 -6.34 -6.37 6.74
N ASN A 15 -7.06 -5.83 5.75
CA ASN A 15 -8.29 -6.41 5.20
C ASN A 15 -8.01 -7.48 4.12
N ASN A 16 -6.79 -7.54 3.58
CA ASN A 16 -6.39 -8.50 2.55
C ASN A 16 -4.99 -9.04 2.86
N LYS A 17 -4.87 -9.78 3.98
CA LYS A 17 -3.60 -10.34 4.46
C LYS A 17 -2.99 -11.33 3.46
N ASP A 18 -3.82 -11.94 2.62
CA ASP A 18 -3.41 -12.87 1.56
C ASP A 18 -2.55 -12.20 0.48
N TRP A 19 -2.61 -10.88 0.32
CA TRP A 19 -1.77 -10.14 -0.62
C TRP A 19 -0.28 -10.20 -0.24
N GLY A 20 0.03 -10.48 1.03
CA GLY A 20 1.39 -10.49 1.56
C GLY A 20 1.89 -9.09 1.87
N ILE A 21 3.21 -8.95 1.99
CA ILE A 21 3.85 -7.64 2.16
C ILE A 21 3.91 -6.94 0.81
N GLY A 22 3.63 -5.65 0.80
CA GLY A 22 3.73 -4.81 -0.37
C GLY A 22 4.77 -3.71 -0.21
N GLN A 23 5.39 -3.31 -1.31
CA GLN A 23 6.23 -2.11 -1.35
C GLN A 23 5.51 -0.99 -2.08
N VAL A 24 5.43 0.19 -1.46
CA VAL A 24 4.89 1.41 -2.09
C VAL A 24 5.83 1.83 -3.21
N GLN A 25 5.32 1.96 -4.43
CA GLN A 25 6.10 2.41 -5.60
C GLN A 25 5.85 3.87 -5.92
N SER A 26 4.62 4.36 -5.76
CA SER A 26 4.26 5.75 -6.03
C SER A 26 3.00 6.15 -5.30
N ILE A 27 2.87 7.46 -5.06
CA ILE A 27 1.69 8.08 -4.45
C ILE A 27 1.32 9.27 -5.34
N ILE A 28 0.11 9.26 -5.87
CA ILE A 28 -0.44 10.34 -6.71
C ILE A 28 -1.81 10.69 -6.16
N ASN A 29 -1.93 11.85 -5.52
CA ASN A 29 -3.11 12.24 -4.74
C ASN A 29 -3.47 11.14 -3.73
N SER A 30 -4.72 10.66 -3.72
CA SER A 30 -5.15 9.56 -2.85
C SER A 30 -4.86 8.17 -3.41
N LYS A 31 -4.23 8.05 -4.58
CA LYS A 31 -3.91 6.75 -5.19
C LYS A 31 -2.49 6.31 -4.86
N VAL A 32 -2.38 5.14 -4.26
CA VAL A 32 -1.12 4.53 -3.84
C VAL A 32 -0.88 3.30 -4.70
N THR A 33 0.21 3.28 -5.44
CA THR A 33 0.63 2.07 -6.17
C THR A 33 1.53 1.25 -5.27
N VAL A 34 1.14 0.00 -5.00
CA VAL A 34 1.89 -0.94 -4.17
C VAL A 34 2.13 -2.21 -4.96
N ASN A 35 3.34 -2.76 -4.90
CA ASN A 35 3.63 -4.08 -5.43
C ASN A 35 3.64 -5.09 -4.29
N PHE A 36 2.61 -5.93 -4.24
CA PHE A 36 2.44 -6.98 -3.22
C PHE A 36 3.07 -8.30 -3.67
N GLU A 37 3.63 -9.06 -2.73
CA GLU A 37 4.32 -10.32 -2.98
C GLU A 37 3.44 -11.36 -3.69
N ASN A 38 2.18 -11.53 -3.26
CA ASN A 38 1.34 -12.65 -3.72
C ASN A 38 0.39 -12.29 -4.86
N VAL A 39 0.07 -11.00 -5.01
CA VAL A 39 -0.93 -10.53 -5.99
C VAL A 39 -0.39 -9.50 -6.98
N GLY A 40 0.91 -9.19 -6.89
CA GLY A 40 1.59 -8.23 -7.75
C GLY A 40 1.14 -6.79 -7.53
N LYS A 41 1.24 -5.98 -8.60
CA LYS A 41 0.95 -4.54 -8.56
C LYS A 41 -0.55 -4.27 -8.36
N LYS A 42 -0.86 -3.44 -7.37
CA LYS A 42 -2.21 -2.91 -7.10
C LYS A 42 -2.15 -1.40 -6.98
N VAL A 43 -3.20 -0.75 -7.48
CA VAL A 43 -3.45 0.68 -7.24
C VAL A 43 -4.57 0.76 -6.21
N ILE A 44 -4.27 1.37 -5.08
CA ILE A 44 -5.14 1.44 -3.91
C ILE A 44 -5.61 2.87 -3.74
N ASN A 45 -6.90 3.06 -3.49
CA ASN A 45 -7.42 4.34 -3.05
C ASN A 45 -7.28 4.43 -1.52
N ALA A 46 -6.37 5.27 -1.05
CA ALA A 46 -6.08 5.46 0.37
C ALA A 46 -7.26 6.04 1.16
N ASP A 47 -8.21 6.69 0.49
CA ASP A 47 -9.45 7.19 1.14
C ASP A 47 -10.43 6.06 1.48
N ALA A 48 -10.33 4.92 0.79
CA ALA A 48 -11.23 3.78 0.96
C ALA A 48 -10.55 2.58 1.65
N ILE A 49 -9.24 2.41 1.45
CA ILE A 49 -8.45 1.28 1.95
C ILE A 49 -7.26 1.83 2.70
N LYS A 50 -7.20 1.53 4.00
CA LYS A 50 -6.06 1.89 4.85
C LYS A 50 -4.97 0.80 4.75
N LEU A 51 -3.75 1.23 4.48
CA LEU A 51 -2.55 0.39 4.55
C LEU A 51 -1.82 0.67 5.85
N GLU A 52 -1.17 -0.36 6.39
CA GLU A 52 -0.34 -0.24 7.59
C GLU A 52 1.14 -0.37 7.21
N LYS A 53 1.94 0.62 7.56
CA LYS A 53 3.39 0.60 7.38
C LYS A 53 4.00 -0.45 8.30
N ILE A 54 4.88 -1.28 7.74
CA ILE A 54 5.65 -2.29 8.46
C ILE A 54 7.05 -1.71 8.69
N LYS A 55 7.55 -1.84 9.92
CA LYS A 55 8.83 -1.26 10.35
C LYS A 55 10.02 -2.07 9.85
#